data_AF-A0A060Z652-F1
#
_entry.id   AF-A0A060Z652-F1
#
_cell.length_a   1.000
_cell.length_b   1.000
_cell.length_c   1.000
_cell.angle_alpha   90.00
_cell.angle_beta   90.00
_cell.angle_gamma   90.00
#
_symmetry.space_group_name_H-M   'P 1'
#
loop_
_entity.id
_entity.type
_entity.pdbx_description
1 polymer ?
#
loop_
_entity_poly.entity_id
_entity_poly.type
_entity_poly.pdbx_seq_one_letter_code
_entity_poly.pdbx_strand_id
1 'polypeptide(L)'
;MFFSNIPLNYAWILQPEHPNPGVRYPGTDRVAYLPDSPEGNRVLGLLRRAFEQRLIFTIGTSMTTGMHNVITWNDIHHKTSLWGGPHCFGYPDPTYLVRVTEELREKGIAAD
;
A
#
# COMPACT_ATOMS: atom_id res chain seq x y z
N MET A 1 -2.79 17.66 -6.71
CA MET A 1 -2.86 16.20 -6.52
C MET A 1 -1.72 15.61 -7.32
N PHE A 2 -0.63 15.23 -6.67
CA PHE A 2 0.50 14.61 -7.37
C PHE A 2 0.34 13.10 -7.42
N PHE A 3 0.86 12.55 -8.51
CA PHE A 3 0.99 11.14 -8.77
C PHE A 3 2.18 10.60 -7.99
N SER A 4 1.96 9.82 -6.94
CA SER A 4 2.99 8.87 -6.51
C SER A 4 2.79 7.60 -7.32
N ASN A 5 3.44 7.52 -8.48
CA ASN A 5 3.73 6.22 -9.05
C ASN A 5 4.81 5.64 -8.14
N ILE A 6 4.44 4.72 -7.26
CA ILE A 6 5.43 3.84 -6.63
C ILE A 6 5.56 2.71 -7.65
N PRO A 7 6.57 2.67 -8.53
CA PRO A 7 6.76 1.55 -9.45
C PRO A 7 7.13 0.32 -8.62
N LEU A 8 6.19 -0.62 -8.53
CA LEU A 8 6.30 -1.82 -7.71
C LEU A 8 6.80 -2.98 -8.56
N ASN A 9 8.03 -2.88 -9.06
CA ASN A 9 8.64 -4.00 -9.77
C ASN A 9 9.08 -5.07 -8.75
N TYR A 10 8.13 -5.89 -8.30
CA TYR A 10 8.32 -6.99 -7.36
C TYR A 10 8.97 -8.21 -8.03
N ALA A 11 10.23 -8.07 -8.44
CA ALA A 11 11.03 -9.17 -8.98
C ALA A 11 11.69 -10.06 -7.89
N TRP A 12 11.29 -9.94 -6.61
CA TRP A 12 11.97 -10.59 -5.47
C TRP A 12 11.29 -11.86 -4.92
N ILE A 13 10.34 -12.44 -5.67
CA ILE A 13 9.44 -13.51 -5.21
C ILE A 13 10.07 -14.92 -5.25
N LEU A 14 11.17 -15.12 -4.52
CA LEU A 14 11.74 -16.45 -4.27
C LEU A 14 12.34 -16.57 -2.85
N GLN A 15 11.95 -15.71 -1.91
CA GLN A 15 12.52 -15.71 -0.57
C GLN A 15 11.90 -16.80 0.34
N PRO A 16 12.71 -17.50 1.18
CA PRO A 16 12.27 -18.63 2.01
C PRO A 16 11.19 -18.30 3.04
N GLU A 17 11.01 -17.02 3.37
CA GLU A 17 10.09 -16.54 4.41
C GLU A 17 8.63 -16.49 3.94
N HIS A 18 8.36 -16.76 2.66
CA HIS A 18 7.00 -16.82 2.13
C HIS A 18 6.30 -18.14 2.47
N PRO A 19 4.96 -18.12 2.64
CA PRO A 19 4.19 -19.30 3.05
C PRO A 19 4.34 -20.50 2.11
N ASN A 20 4.68 -20.28 0.83
CA ASN A 20 5.02 -21.35 -0.11
C ASN A 20 6.38 -21.07 -0.78
N PRO A 21 7.50 -21.49 -0.16
CA PRO A 21 8.83 -21.33 -0.75
C PRO A 21 8.91 -22.00 -2.13
N GLY A 22 9.44 -21.30 -3.14
CA GLY A 22 9.61 -21.81 -4.50
C GLY A 22 8.42 -21.63 -5.45
N VAL A 23 7.28 -21.10 -4.98
CA VAL A 23 6.15 -20.74 -5.85
C VAL A 23 6.33 -19.31 -6.36
N ARG A 24 6.31 -19.14 -7.69
CA ARG A 24 6.28 -17.80 -8.30
C ARG A 24 4.89 -17.19 -8.12
N TYR A 25 4.82 -16.05 -7.46
CA TYR A 25 3.64 -15.18 -7.51
C TYR A 25 3.81 -14.17 -8.64
N PRO A 26 2.77 -13.90 -9.44
CA PRO A 26 2.83 -12.85 -10.44
C PRO A 26 3.07 -11.51 -9.76
N GLY A 27 3.94 -10.68 -10.34
CA GLY A 27 4.12 -9.29 -9.91
C GLY A 27 2.79 -8.51 -10.01
N THR A 28 2.73 -7.35 -9.35
CA THR A 28 1.56 -6.46 -9.43
C THR A 28 2.00 -5.02 -9.56
N ASP A 29 1.31 -4.29 -10.43
CA ASP A 29 1.41 -2.84 -10.53
C ASP A 29 0.18 -2.21 -9.85
N ARG A 30 0.41 -1.25 -8.95
CA ARG A 30 -0.62 -0.52 -8.23
C ARG A 30 -0.29 0.96 -8.23
N VAL A 31 -1.31 1.79 -8.44
CA VAL A 31 -1.21 3.24 -8.35
C VAL A 31 -2.03 3.72 -7.17
N ALA A 32 -1.48 4.66 -6.41
CA ALA A 32 -2.16 5.29 -5.28
C ALA A 32 -2.07 6.81 -5.35
N TYR A 33 -3.04 7.48 -4.74
CA TYR A 33 -3.23 8.92 -4.81
C TYR A 33 -3.16 9.56 -3.42
N LEU A 34 -2.48 10.70 -3.35
CA LEU A 34 -2.43 11.56 -2.17
C LEU A 34 -2.73 13.01 -2.59
N PRO A 35 -3.34 13.82 -1.70
CA PRO A 35 -3.44 15.25 -1.93
C PRO A 35 -2.04 15.85 -1.94
N ASP A 36 -1.83 16.84 -2.80
CA ASP A 36 -0.62 17.64 -2.79
C ASP A 36 -0.76 18.73 -1.72
N SER A 37 -0.49 18.34 -0.48
CA SER A 37 -0.51 19.21 0.68
C SER A 37 0.66 18.85 1.61
N PRO A 38 1.01 19.71 2.59
CA PRO A 38 2.03 19.38 3.57
C PRO A 38 1.77 18.04 4.27
N GLU A 39 0.52 17.76 4.63
CA GLU A 39 0.08 16.49 5.25
C GLU A 39 0.27 15.32 4.29
N GLY A 40 -0.20 15.45 3.04
CA GLY A 40 -0.06 14.40 2.04
C GLY A 40 1.40 14.08 1.71
N ASN A 41 2.25 15.09 1.63
CA ASN A 41 3.69 14.93 1.40
C ASN A 41 4.40 14.26 2.60
N ARG A 42 3.97 14.53 3.84
CA ARG A 42 4.46 13.78 5.02
C ARG A 42 4.09 12.30 4.93
N VAL A 43 2.83 11.99 4.63
CA VAL A 43 2.36 10.60 4.45
C VAL A 43 3.13 9.89 3.31
N LEU A 44 3.40 10.58 2.20
CA LEU A 44 4.21 10.02 1.11
C LEU A 44 5.62 9.60 1.59
N GLY A 45 6.26 10.40 2.43
CA GLY A 45 7.56 10.06 3.02
C GLY A 45 7.49 8.78 3.87
N LEU A 46 6.44 8.65 4.69
CA LEU A 46 6.22 7.46 5.52
C LEU A 46 5.94 6.21 4.66
N LEU A 47 5.11 6.34 3.62
CA LEU A 47 4.82 5.23 2.70
C LEU A 47 6.08 4.75 1.97
N ARG A 48 6.99 5.67 1.60
CA ARG A 48 8.29 5.29 1.02
C ARG A 48 9.14 4.48 2.01
N ARG A 49 9.23 4.91 3.27
CA ARG A 49 9.92 4.14 4.33
C ARG A 49 9.30 2.77 4.52
N ALA A 50 7.96 2.69 4.61
CA ALA A 50 7.24 1.43 4.72
C ALA A 50 7.50 0.50 3.52
N PHE A 51 7.61 1.07 2.31
CA PHE A 51 7.95 0.31 1.10
C PHE A 51 9.35 -0.26 1.15
N GLU A 52 10.35 0.55 1.53
CA GLU A 52 11.75 0.11 1.70
C GLU A 52 11.89 -1.00 2.74
N GLN A 53 11.08 -0.94 3.80
CA GLN A 53 11.00 -1.97 4.84
C GLN A 53 10.09 -3.16 4.46
N ARG A 54 9.57 -3.21 3.23
CA ARG A 54 8.71 -4.29 2.71
C ARG A 54 7.39 -4.45 3.47
N LEU A 55 6.88 -3.38 4.07
CA LEU A 55 5.65 -3.39 4.88
C LEU A 55 4.39 -3.02 4.09
N ILE A 56 4.48 -2.57 2.84
CA ILE A 56 3.30 -2.17 2.05
C ILE A 56 2.50 -3.38 1.55
N PHE A 57 3.19 -4.47 1.20
CA PHE A 57 2.59 -5.65 0.58
C PHE A 57 2.96 -6.92 1.34
N THR A 58 2.08 -7.91 1.23
CA THR A 58 2.28 -9.26 1.74
C THR A 58 1.74 -10.28 0.73
N ILE A 59 1.98 -11.57 0.97
CA ILE A 59 1.34 -12.65 0.23
C ILE A 59 0.15 -13.14 1.05
N GLY A 60 -1.04 -13.13 0.45
CA GLY A 60 -2.25 -13.50 1.15
C GLY A 60 -3.41 -13.78 0.22
N THR A 61 -4.61 -13.57 0.76
CA THR A 61 -5.88 -13.71 0.03
C THR A 61 -6.37 -12.33 -0.38
N SER A 62 -6.57 -12.10 -1.68
CA SER A 62 -7.15 -10.87 -2.19
C SER A 62 -8.59 -10.71 -1.70
N MET A 63 -8.88 -9.67 -0.93
CA MET A 63 -10.23 -9.41 -0.43
C MET A 63 -11.24 -9.12 -1.55
N THR A 64 -10.79 -8.56 -2.67
CA THR A 64 -11.68 -8.16 -3.77
C THR A 64 -12.01 -9.31 -4.71
N THR A 65 -11.11 -10.29 -4.86
CA THR A 65 -11.26 -11.39 -5.83
C THR A 65 -11.37 -12.77 -5.19
N GLY A 66 -11.07 -12.89 -3.89
CA GLY A 66 -10.98 -14.17 -3.19
C GLY A 66 -9.76 -15.01 -3.56
N MET A 67 -8.90 -14.56 -4.49
CA MET A 67 -7.73 -15.33 -4.91
C MET A 67 -6.72 -15.46 -3.77
N HIS A 68 -6.32 -16.70 -3.48
CA HIS A 68 -5.26 -17.02 -2.53
C HIS A 68 -3.89 -16.93 -3.21
N ASN A 69 -2.83 -16.82 -2.41
CA ASN A 69 -1.45 -16.85 -2.89
C ASN A 69 -1.13 -15.73 -3.89
N VAL A 70 -1.61 -14.52 -3.61
CA VAL A 70 -1.36 -13.34 -4.43
C VAL A 70 -0.78 -12.20 -3.59
N ILE A 71 -0.13 -11.25 -4.25
CA ILE A 71 0.34 -10.02 -3.61
C ILE A 71 -0.88 -9.18 -3.21
N THR A 72 -0.99 -8.89 -1.91
CA THR A 72 -2.06 -8.07 -1.33
C THR A 72 -1.47 -6.91 -0.53
N TRP A 73 -2.28 -5.89 -0.29
CA TRP A 73 -1.95 -4.85 0.68
C TRP A 73 -1.74 -5.48 2.07
N ASN A 74 -0.81 -4.92 2.84
CA ASN A 74 -0.49 -5.38 4.19
C ASN A 74 -1.05 -4.41 5.24
N ASP A 75 -2.37 -4.28 5.28
CA ASP A 75 -3.15 -3.44 6.21
C ASP A 75 -2.84 -1.93 6.20
N ILE A 76 -2.18 -1.43 5.15
CA ILE A 76 -1.99 0.01 4.91
C ILE A 76 -2.89 0.41 3.75
N HIS A 77 -3.93 1.21 4.02
CA HIS A 77 -4.93 1.58 3.04
C HIS A 77 -4.41 2.61 2.06
N HIS A 78 -4.54 2.31 0.77
CA HIS A 78 -4.17 3.19 -0.33
C HIS A 78 -5.41 3.68 -1.06
N LYS A 79 -5.40 4.95 -1.48
CA LYS A 79 -6.43 5.48 -2.37
C LYS A 79 -6.10 5.13 -3.81
N THR A 80 -6.84 4.21 -4.39
CA THR A 80 -6.65 3.72 -5.77
C THR A 80 -7.61 4.36 -6.77
N SER A 81 -8.49 5.25 -6.31
CA SER A 81 -9.37 6.09 -7.13
C SER A 81 -9.21 7.56 -6.75
N LEU A 82 -9.38 8.46 -7.72
CA LEU A 82 -9.49 9.89 -7.44
C LEU A 82 -10.89 10.27 -6.96
N TRP A 83 -11.90 9.44 -7.22
CA TRP A 83 -13.32 9.77 -7.06
C TRP A 83 -14.10 8.66 -6.35
N GLY A 84 -15.36 8.94 -6.00
CA GLY A 84 -16.30 7.95 -5.43
C GLY A 84 -16.18 7.76 -3.91
N GLY A 85 -15.36 8.58 -3.25
CA GLY A 85 -15.22 8.57 -1.79
C GLY A 85 -14.68 7.25 -1.22
N PRO A 86 -14.86 7.01 0.09
CA PRO A 86 -14.29 5.85 0.77
C PRO A 86 -14.71 4.50 0.17
N HIS A 87 -15.96 4.37 -0.27
CA HIS A 87 -16.50 3.13 -0.87
C HIS A 87 -15.80 2.72 -2.16
N CYS A 88 -15.29 3.68 -2.93
CA CYS A 88 -14.56 3.41 -4.16
C CYS A 88 -13.05 3.53 -3.97
N PHE A 89 -12.55 3.47 -2.73
CA PHE A 89 -11.14 3.69 -2.40
C PHE A 89 -10.61 5.03 -2.94
N GLY A 90 -11.46 6.06 -2.96
CA GLY A 90 -11.13 7.37 -3.52
C GLY A 90 -11.52 8.54 -2.63
N TYR A 91 -11.51 9.73 -3.22
CA TYR A 91 -11.84 11.00 -2.57
C TYR A 91 -13.26 11.48 -2.94
N PRO A 92 -13.87 12.41 -2.16
CA PRO A 92 -13.37 12.97 -0.90
C PRO A 92 -13.40 11.96 0.26
N ASP A 93 -12.39 12.02 1.12
CA ASP A 93 -12.29 11.23 2.35
C ASP A 93 -11.46 12.03 3.38
N PRO A 94 -12.11 12.84 4.22
CA PRO A 94 -11.42 13.79 5.09
C PRO A 94 -10.62 13.10 6.22
N THR A 95 -10.93 11.84 6.54
CA THR A 95 -10.26 11.11 7.63
C THR A 95 -9.11 10.24 7.14
N TYR A 96 -8.93 10.12 5.82
CA TYR A 96 -7.95 9.19 5.22
C TYR A 96 -6.52 9.42 5.71
N LEU A 97 -6.02 10.67 5.67
CA LEU A 97 -4.63 10.95 6.05
C LEU A 97 -4.34 10.64 7.51
N VAL A 98 -5.33 10.79 8.39
CA VAL A 98 -5.20 10.41 9.81
C VAL A 98 -5.12 8.90 9.91
N ARG A 99 -6.07 8.17 9.31
CA ARG A 99 -6.13 6.71 9.36
C ARG A 99 -4.87 6.05 8.81
N VAL A 100 -4.41 6.44 7.62
CA VAL A 100 -3.20 5.84 7.02
C VAL A 100 -1.95 6.13 7.87
N THR A 101 -1.89 7.28 8.56
CA THR A 101 -0.79 7.59 9.46
C THR A 101 -0.81 6.68 10.70
N GLU A 102 -1.99 6.37 11.24
CA GLU A 102 -2.12 5.41 12.35
C GLU A 102 -1.75 3.98 11.93
N GLU A 103 -2.22 3.54 10.76
CA GLU A 103 -1.85 2.23 10.18
C GLU A 103 -0.34 2.09 9.99
N LEU A 104 0.31 3.15 9.48
CA LEU A 104 1.77 3.21 9.37
C LEU A 104 2.45 3.12 10.73
N ARG A 105 1.94 3.84 11.74
CA ARG A 105 2.46 3.80 13.11
C ARG A 105 2.33 2.41 13.74
N GLU A 106 1.22 1.71 13.52
CA GLU A 106 1.01 0.33 13.97
C GLU A 106 2.00 -0.65 13.35
N LYS A 107 2.45 -0.38 12.12
CA LYS A 107 3.53 -1.11 11.45
C LYS A 107 4.94 -0.63 11.86
N GLY A 108 5.05 0.27 12.83
CA GLY A 108 6.33 0.80 13.34
C GLY A 108 6.93 1.93 12.51
N ILE A 109 6.16 2.53 11.59
CA ILE A 109 6.59 3.64 10.73
C ILE A 109 6.01 4.95 11.26
N ALA A 110 6.84 5.79 11.85
CA ALA A 110 6.48 7.13 12.32
C ALA A 110 7.46 8.17 11.77
N ALA A 111 7.07 9.44 11.79
CA ALA A 111 8.02 10.54 11.61
C ALA A 111 8.91 10.61 12.86
N ASP A 112 10.20 10.86 12.65
CA ASP A 112 11.19 10.92 13.72
C ASP A 112 10.97 12.15 14.63
#